data_AF-A0A662SU09-F1
#
_entry.id   AF-A0A662SU09-F1
#
_cell.length_a   1.000
_cell.length_b   1.000
_cell.length_c   1.000
_cell.angle_alpha   90.00
_cell.angle_beta   90.00
_cell.angle_gamma   90.00
#
_symmetry.space_group_name_H-M   'P 1'
#
loop_
_entity.id
_entity.type
_entity.pdbx_description
1 polymer ?
#
loop_
_entity_poly.entity_id
_entity_poly.type
_entity_poly.pdbx_seq_one_letter_code
_entity_poly.pdbx_strand_id
1 'polypeptide(L)'
;MVEALSEEYTPRVGVIRKIWELALVELKTWWTYRLWVILDVTGTVLHVATYVLVSKFTSPRAVAEAYGRGDFFTFAVLGLAFQMYVFGAIQGIAEAIREEQWRGTMESILSTSTGFITFLAGKSLATFILATYFLAAALATGLALGAKLEVSFSSAIAAAVLSLLLIVSHSTIGVLSA
;
A
#
# COMPACT_ATOMS: atom_id res chain seq x y z
N MET A 1 26.26 -2.77 -43.08
CA MET A 1 24.98 -3.38 -42.63
C MET A 1 24.85 -3.46 -41.10
N VAL A 2 25.81 -2.94 -40.30
CA VAL A 2 25.73 -2.90 -38.82
C VAL A 2 25.41 -1.49 -38.29
N GLU A 3 25.58 -0.47 -39.13
CA GLU A 3 25.43 0.96 -38.77
C GLU A 3 23.97 1.47 -38.82
N ALA A 4 23.05 0.65 -39.34
CA ALA A 4 21.63 0.98 -39.44
C ALA A 4 20.78 0.49 -38.23
N LEU A 5 21.42 -0.18 -37.27
CA LEU A 5 20.75 -0.68 -36.05
C LEU A 5 21.05 0.21 -34.81
N SER A 6 21.80 1.30 -34.97
CA SER A 6 22.14 2.22 -33.88
C SER A 6 21.26 3.48 -33.83
N GLU A 7 20.13 3.50 -34.54
CA GLU A 7 19.09 4.48 -34.21
C GLU A 7 18.49 4.08 -32.87
N GLU A 8 19.14 4.55 -31.81
CA GLU A 8 18.70 4.45 -30.43
C GLU A 8 17.39 5.24 -30.32
N TYR A 9 16.28 4.61 -30.69
CA TYR A 9 14.94 5.12 -30.48
C TYR A 9 14.69 5.14 -28.97
N THR A 10 15.14 6.21 -28.33
CA THR A 10 14.72 6.59 -27.00
C THR A 10 13.46 7.43 -27.17
N PRO A 11 12.24 6.87 -27.06
CA PRO A 11 11.10 7.73 -26.88
C PRO A 11 11.39 8.50 -25.59
N ARG A 12 11.53 9.84 -25.70
CA ARG A 12 11.80 10.76 -24.58
C ARG A 12 10.57 10.86 -23.68
N VAL A 13 10.15 9.74 -23.12
CA VAL A 13 9.12 9.68 -22.10
C VAL A 13 9.77 10.13 -20.81
N GLY A 14 9.26 11.22 -20.24
CA GLY A 14 9.77 11.76 -18.98
C GLY A 14 9.71 10.71 -17.86
N VAL A 15 10.66 10.78 -16.93
CA VAL A 15 10.79 9.84 -15.80
C VAL A 15 9.49 9.70 -15.02
N ILE A 16 8.81 10.82 -14.75
CA ILE A 16 7.52 10.84 -14.04
C ILE A 16 6.46 10.01 -14.77
N ARG A 17 6.39 10.14 -16.10
CA ARG A 17 5.46 9.35 -16.89
C ARG A 17 5.83 7.87 -16.86
N LYS A 18 7.12 7.50 -16.92
CA LYS A 18 7.55 6.10 -16.76
C LYS A 18 7.09 5.51 -15.42
N ILE A 19 7.31 6.24 -14.31
CA ILE A 19 6.87 5.82 -12.97
C ILE A 19 5.36 5.59 -12.94
N TRP A 20 4.60 6.53 -13.49
CA TRP A 20 3.14 6.44 -13.52
C TRP A 20 2.64 5.26 -14.36
N GLU A 21 3.18 5.06 -15.56
CA GLU A 21 2.78 3.95 -16.45
C GLU A 21 3.11 2.60 -15.83
N LEU A 22 4.27 2.46 -15.18
CA LEU A 22 4.63 1.26 -14.43
C LEU A 22 3.63 1.01 -13.28
N ALA A 23 3.26 2.05 -12.54
CA ALA A 23 2.28 1.91 -11.48
C ALA A 23 0.90 1.49 -12.02
N LEU A 24 0.48 2.04 -13.16
CA LEU A 24 -0.78 1.67 -13.82
C LEU A 24 -0.79 0.20 -14.27
N VAL A 25 0.33 -0.32 -14.75
CA VAL A 25 0.43 -1.74 -15.15
C VAL A 25 0.19 -2.65 -13.96
N GLU A 26 0.79 -2.36 -12.80
CA GLU A 26 0.57 -3.12 -11.57
C GLU A 26 -0.88 -3.06 -11.12
N LEU A 27 -1.47 -1.85 -11.08
CA LEU A 27 -2.87 -1.66 -10.68
C LEU A 27 -3.85 -2.37 -11.62
N LYS A 28 -3.58 -2.31 -12.93
CA LYS A 28 -4.37 -3.02 -13.93
C LYS A 28 -4.25 -4.53 -13.77
N THR A 29 -3.06 -5.03 -13.44
CA THR A 29 -2.83 -6.44 -13.17
C THR A 29 -3.68 -6.88 -11.99
N TRP A 30 -3.57 -6.20 -10.84
CA TRP A 30 -4.38 -6.48 -9.66
C TRP A 30 -5.89 -6.49 -9.99
N TRP A 31 -6.38 -5.44 -10.65
CA TRP A 31 -7.80 -5.34 -11.02
C TRP A 31 -8.30 -6.44 -11.97
N THR A 32 -7.42 -6.93 -12.86
CA THR A 32 -7.77 -7.96 -13.84
C THR A 32 -7.96 -9.32 -13.18
N TYR A 33 -7.21 -9.63 -12.12
CA TYR A 33 -7.33 -10.88 -11.36
C TYR A 33 -8.50 -10.81 -10.38
N ARG A 34 -9.72 -10.92 -10.92
CA ARG A 34 -10.99 -10.76 -10.15
C ARG A 34 -11.07 -11.62 -8.89
N LEU A 35 -10.62 -12.87 -8.95
CA LEU A 35 -10.63 -13.76 -7.78
C LEU A 35 -9.76 -13.19 -6.65
N TRP A 36 -8.56 -12.69 -7.00
CA TRP A 36 -7.66 -12.09 -6.03
C TRP A 36 -8.27 -10.84 -5.39
N VAL A 37 -8.83 -9.94 -6.20
CA VAL A 37 -9.53 -8.74 -5.71
C VAL A 37 -10.67 -9.11 -4.76
N ILE A 38 -11.48 -10.12 -5.09
CA ILE A 38 -12.57 -10.58 -4.23
C ILE A 38 -12.04 -11.10 -2.88
N LEU A 39 -10.98 -11.90 -2.90
CA LEU A 39 -10.35 -12.44 -1.69
C LEU A 39 -9.75 -11.33 -0.82
N ASP A 40 -9.09 -10.36 -1.43
CA ASP A 40 -8.50 -9.20 -0.74
C ASP A 40 -9.57 -8.34 -0.06
N VAL A 41 -10.64 -8.01 -0.78
CA VAL A 41 -11.75 -7.20 -0.25
C VAL A 41 -12.51 -7.95 0.83
N THR A 42 -12.88 -9.21 0.58
CA THR A 42 -13.57 -10.05 1.56
C THR A 42 -12.69 -10.27 2.79
N GLY A 43 -11.41 -10.52 2.59
CA GLY A 43 -10.42 -10.65 3.65
C GLY A 43 -10.35 -9.40 4.51
N THR A 44 -10.28 -8.21 3.90
CA THR A 44 -10.30 -6.93 4.61
C THR A 44 -11.57 -6.77 5.45
N VAL A 45 -12.74 -7.09 4.87
CA VAL A 45 -14.03 -7.00 5.58
C VAL A 45 -14.08 -7.94 6.77
N LEU A 46 -13.70 -9.21 6.57
CA LEU A 46 -13.67 -10.23 7.64
C LEU A 46 -12.66 -9.88 8.73
N HIS A 47 -11.50 -9.31 8.35
CA HIS A 47 -10.49 -8.87 9.29
C HIS A 47 -11.06 -7.79 10.21
N VAL A 48 -11.68 -6.74 9.66
CA VAL A 48 -12.34 -5.69 10.46
C VAL A 48 -13.49 -6.26 11.29
N ALA A 49 -14.32 -7.13 10.73
CA ALA A 49 -15.44 -7.76 11.43
C ALA A 49 -15.00 -8.59 12.64
N THR A 50 -13.83 -9.23 12.57
CA THR A 50 -13.26 -9.97 13.71
C THR A 50 -13.03 -9.04 14.91
N TYR A 51 -12.61 -7.80 14.69
CA TYR A 51 -12.41 -6.82 15.77
C TYR A 51 -13.72 -6.27 16.35
N VAL A 52 -14.85 -6.39 15.64
CA VAL A 52 -16.18 -6.19 16.25
C VAL A 52 -16.45 -7.25 17.30
N LEU A 53 -16.05 -8.50 17.07
CA LEU A 53 -16.23 -9.56 18.05
C LEU A 53 -15.35 -9.30 19.27
N VAL A 54 -14.09 -8.92 19.06
CA VAL A 54 -13.17 -8.58 20.14
C VAL A 54 -13.70 -7.40 20.96
N SER A 55 -14.25 -6.36 20.33
CA SER A 55 -14.77 -5.20 21.03
C SER A 55 -15.92 -5.52 21.99
N LYS A 56 -16.69 -6.58 21.75
CA LYS A 56 -17.76 -7.05 22.66
C LYS A 56 -17.22 -7.61 23.98
N PHE A 57 -15.98 -8.12 23.98
CA PHE A 57 -15.33 -8.65 25.19
C PHE A 57 -14.44 -7.60 25.87
N THR A 58 -14.23 -6.44 25.24
CA THR A 58 -13.40 -5.38 25.79
C THR A 58 -14.19 -4.51 26.77
N SER A 59 -13.69 -4.37 28.01
CA SER A 59 -14.29 -3.49 29.02
C SER A 59 -14.22 -2.01 28.60
N PRO A 60 -15.35 -1.31 28.44
CA PRO A 60 -15.35 0.11 28.10
C PRO A 60 -14.64 0.98 29.14
N ARG A 61 -14.71 0.58 30.42
CA ARG A 61 -14.04 1.29 31.52
C ARG A 61 -12.52 1.20 31.40
N ALA A 62 -11.98 0.02 31.12
CA ALA A 62 -10.54 -0.16 30.94
C ALA A 62 -10.01 0.66 29.74
N VAL A 63 -10.78 0.72 28.65
CA VAL A 63 -10.43 1.53 27.48
C VAL A 63 -10.45 3.02 27.81
N ALA A 64 -11.48 3.50 28.51
CA ALA A 64 -11.57 4.89 28.94
C ALA A 64 -10.44 5.29 29.89
N GLU A 65 -10.04 4.40 30.81
CA GLU A 65 -8.90 4.64 31.72
C GLU A 65 -7.56 4.68 30.96
N ALA A 66 -7.37 3.84 29.94
CA ALA A 66 -6.12 3.77 29.18
C ALA A 66 -5.97 4.89 28.12
N TYR A 67 -7.05 5.24 27.42
CA TYR A 67 -7.00 6.12 26.26
C TYR A 67 -7.77 7.44 26.44
N GLY A 68 -8.52 7.60 27.54
CA GLY A 68 -9.26 8.82 27.89
C GLY A 68 -10.54 9.03 27.07
N ARG A 69 -10.47 8.91 25.75
CA ARG A 69 -11.59 9.07 24.81
C ARG A 69 -11.56 8.00 23.71
N GLY A 70 -12.74 7.70 23.18
CA GLY A 70 -12.93 6.73 22.12
C GLY A 70 -13.29 5.33 22.61
N ASP A 71 -13.55 4.44 21.68
CA ASP A 71 -13.83 3.04 21.92
C ASP A 71 -12.77 2.15 21.27
N PHE A 72 -12.61 0.93 21.79
CA PHE A 72 -11.62 -0.02 21.32
C PHE A 72 -11.79 -0.38 19.84
N PHE A 73 -13.04 -0.47 19.36
CA PHE A 73 -13.30 -0.87 17.98
C PHE A 73 -12.81 0.20 17.00
N THR A 74 -13.13 1.47 17.27
CA THR A 74 -12.66 2.61 16.49
C THR A 74 -11.12 2.68 16.48
N PHE A 75 -10.47 2.46 17.63
CA PHE A 75 -9.00 2.37 17.70
C PHE A 75 -8.44 1.23 16.84
N ALA A 76 -9.02 0.03 16.94
CA ALA A 76 -8.59 -1.12 16.17
C ALA A 76 -8.74 -0.91 14.66
N VAL A 77 -9.86 -0.34 14.22
CA VAL A 77 -10.11 0.01 12.81
C VAL A 77 -9.04 0.96 12.28
N LEU A 78 -8.68 2.01 13.05
CA LEU A 78 -7.60 2.92 12.66
C LEU A 78 -6.27 2.17 12.52
N GLY A 79 -5.92 1.34 13.51
CA GLY A 79 -4.70 0.52 13.45
C GLY A 79 -4.64 -0.38 12.21
N LEU A 80 -5.72 -1.11 11.94
CA LEU A 80 -5.85 -1.98 10.76
C LEU A 80 -5.74 -1.19 9.46
N ALA A 81 -6.33 0.00 9.39
CA ALA A 81 -6.31 0.83 8.20
C ALA A 81 -4.89 1.34 7.88
N PHE A 82 -4.10 1.72 8.89
CA PHE A 82 -2.72 2.15 8.71
C PHE A 82 -1.72 0.98 8.57
N GLN A 83 -2.08 -0.22 9.02
CA GLN A 83 -1.23 -1.40 8.95
C GLN A 83 -0.77 -1.72 7.53
N MET A 84 -1.61 -1.47 6.52
CA MET A 84 -1.27 -1.72 5.11
C MET A 84 -0.18 -0.78 4.58
N TYR A 85 -0.03 0.43 5.13
CA TYR A 85 1.09 1.31 4.78
C TYR A 85 2.41 0.82 5.38
N VAL A 86 2.36 0.26 6.59
CA VAL A 86 3.54 -0.36 7.22
C VAL A 86 4.00 -1.55 6.38
N PHE A 87 3.10 -2.48 6.06
CA PHE A 87 3.43 -3.62 5.20
C PHE A 87 3.89 -3.17 3.81
N GLY A 88 3.19 -2.24 3.17
CA GLY A 88 3.58 -1.74 1.86
C GLY A 88 4.96 -1.08 1.84
N ALA A 89 5.34 -0.37 2.92
CA ALA A 89 6.66 0.23 3.03
C ALA A 89 7.78 -0.79 3.27
N ILE A 90 7.52 -1.83 4.07
CA ILE A 90 8.50 -2.90 4.31
C ILE A 90 8.61 -3.81 3.08
N GLN A 91 7.50 -4.29 2.55
CA GLN A 91 7.48 -5.36 1.56
C GLN A 91 7.54 -4.85 0.13
N GLY A 92 7.03 -3.64 -0.17
CA GLY A 92 6.85 -3.18 -1.55
C GLY A 92 8.13 -3.20 -2.39
N ILE A 93 9.27 -2.82 -1.81
CA ILE A 93 10.56 -2.81 -2.51
C ILE A 93 11.13 -4.23 -2.67
N ALA A 94 11.18 -4.98 -1.57
CA ALA A 94 11.75 -6.32 -1.56
C ALA A 94 10.93 -7.30 -2.43
N GLU A 95 9.61 -7.21 -2.36
CA GLU A 95 8.71 -8.01 -3.20
C GLU A 95 8.81 -7.61 -4.66
N ALA A 96 8.91 -6.32 -4.99
CA ALA A 96 9.09 -5.89 -6.37
C ALA A 96 10.35 -6.50 -7.01
N ILE A 97 11.46 -6.59 -6.28
CA ILE A 97 12.70 -7.22 -6.78
C ILE A 97 12.55 -8.73 -6.85
N ARG A 98 12.03 -9.34 -5.77
CA ARG A 98 11.85 -10.80 -5.67
C ARG A 98 10.89 -11.34 -6.75
N GLU A 99 9.83 -10.61 -7.08
CA GLU A 99 8.89 -10.99 -8.13
C GLU A 99 9.56 -11.08 -9.50
N GLU A 100 10.39 -10.10 -9.86
CA GLU A 100 11.09 -10.09 -11.15
C GLU A 100 12.21 -11.14 -11.19
N GLN A 101 12.85 -11.43 -10.05
CA GLN A 101 13.77 -12.56 -9.93
C GLN A 101 13.05 -13.89 -10.12
N TRP A 102 11.91 -14.08 -9.44
CA TRP A 102 11.12 -15.31 -9.53
C TRP A 102 10.59 -15.55 -10.95
N ARG A 103 10.21 -14.47 -11.65
CA ARG A 103 9.75 -14.52 -13.05
C ARG A 103 10.88 -14.65 -14.07
N GLY A 104 12.14 -14.50 -13.65
CA GLY A 104 13.30 -14.52 -14.55
C GLY A 104 13.39 -13.30 -15.47
N THR A 105 12.75 -12.18 -15.11
CA THR A 105 12.61 -10.96 -15.93
C THR A 105 13.59 -9.86 -15.52
N MET A 106 14.36 -10.07 -14.46
CA MET A 106 15.31 -9.08 -13.94
C MET A 106 16.32 -8.60 -15.00
N GLU A 107 16.92 -9.52 -15.75
CA GLU A 107 17.87 -9.17 -16.82
C GLU A 107 17.21 -8.34 -17.92
N SER A 108 15.98 -8.70 -18.29
CA SER A 108 15.20 -7.96 -19.29
C SER A 108 14.91 -6.53 -18.81
N ILE A 109 14.53 -6.35 -17.54
CA ILE A 109 14.23 -5.04 -16.97
C ILE A 109 15.49 -4.16 -16.93
N LEU A 110 16.60 -4.73 -16.46
CA LEU A 110 17.90 -4.04 -16.39
C LEU A 110 18.47 -3.70 -17.78
N SER A 111 18.08 -4.45 -18.81
CA SER A 111 18.45 -4.17 -20.20
C SER A 111 17.57 -3.12 -20.89
N THR A 112 16.49 -2.66 -20.24
CA THR A 112 15.64 -1.60 -20.81
C THR A 112 16.26 -0.21 -20.65
N SER A 113 15.75 0.77 -21.41
CA SER A 113 16.10 2.19 -21.24
C SER A 113 15.49 2.84 -19.98
N THR A 114 14.86 2.06 -19.10
CA THR A 114 14.30 2.53 -17.83
C THR A 114 15.25 2.21 -16.70
N GLY A 115 15.81 3.24 -16.06
CA GLY A 115 16.70 3.05 -14.92
C GLY A 115 16.01 2.30 -13.77
N PHE A 116 16.77 1.48 -13.06
CA PHE A 116 16.28 0.60 -12.00
C PHE A 116 15.55 1.34 -10.87
N ILE A 117 16.02 2.52 -10.48
CA ILE A 117 15.35 3.36 -9.46
C ILE A 117 13.99 3.85 -9.95
N THR A 118 13.87 4.21 -11.23
CA THR A 118 12.59 4.61 -11.86
C THR A 118 11.62 3.44 -11.88
N PHE A 119 12.12 2.23 -12.17
CA PHE A 119 11.33 1.01 -12.11
C PHE A 119 10.77 0.77 -10.70
N LEU A 120 11.65 0.77 -9.70
CA LEU A 120 11.29 0.52 -8.32
C LEU A 120 10.33 1.59 -7.77
N ALA A 121 10.54 2.86 -8.13
CA ALA A 121 9.63 3.95 -7.78
C ALA A 121 8.21 3.73 -8.33
N GLY A 122 8.08 3.17 -9.54
CA GLY A 122 6.79 2.79 -10.12
C GLY A 122 6.10 1.67 -9.34
N LYS A 123 6.83 0.60 -9.01
CA LYS A 123 6.32 -0.53 -8.20
C LYS A 123 5.91 -0.07 -6.78
N SER A 124 6.73 0.76 -6.13
CA SER A 124 6.41 1.34 -4.82
C SER A 124 5.20 2.27 -4.88
N LEU A 125 5.06 3.08 -5.93
CA LEU A 125 3.90 3.95 -6.11
C LEU A 125 2.60 3.13 -6.20
N ALA A 126 2.58 2.06 -7.00
CA ALA A 126 1.44 1.16 -7.07
C ALA A 126 1.11 0.54 -5.71
N THR A 127 2.14 0.10 -4.98
CA THR A 127 2.00 -0.47 -3.62
C THR A 127 1.29 0.52 -2.68
N PHE A 128 1.71 1.80 -2.67
CA PHE A 128 1.08 2.80 -1.80
C PHE A 128 -0.31 3.22 -2.28
N ILE A 129 -0.60 3.19 -3.59
CA ILE A 129 -1.96 3.40 -4.11
C ILE A 129 -2.88 2.28 -3.62
N LEU A 130 -2.45 1.02 -3.69
CA LEU A 130 -3.21 -0.12 -3.16
C LEU A 130 -3.35 -0.05 -1.64
N ALA A 131 -2.30 0.33 -0.91
CA ALA A 131 -2.38 0.55 0.53
C ALA A 131 -3.40 1.64 0.89
N THR A 132 -3.46 2.72 0.10
CA THR A 132 -4.48 3.79 0.25
C THR A 132 -5.89 3.22 0.04
N TYR A 133 -6.07 2.37 -0.97
CA TYR A 133 -7.34 1.69 -1.24
C TYR A 133 -7.76 0.81 -0.05
N PHE A 134 -6.86 -0.02 0.46
CA PHE A 134 -7.15 -0.90 1.61
C PHE A 134 -7.42 -0.11 2.89
N LEU A 135 -6.69 0.99 3.13
CA LEU A 135 -6.97 1.91 4.21
C LEU A 135 -8.41 2.43 4.10
N ALA A 136 -8.79 2.95 2.93
CA ALA A 136 -10.13 3.47 2.70
C ALA A 136 -11.20 2.38 2.87
N ALA A 137 -10.97 1.17 2.37
CA ALA A 137 -11.88 0.03 2.50
C ALA A 137 -12.04 -0.42 3.96
N ALA A 138 -10.95 -0.46 4.74
CA ALA A 138 -10.97 -0.81 6.15
C ALA A 138 -11.72 0.26 6.98
N LEU A 139 -11.47 1.54 6.73
CA LEU A 139 -12.22 2.63 7.38
C LEU A 139 -13.70 2.60 7.02
N ALA A 140 -14.04 2.42 5.74
CA ALA A 140 -15.42 2.32 5.27
C ALA A 140 -16.15 1.13 5.91
N THR A 141 -15.48 -0.02 5.99
CA THR A 141 -16.02 -1.20 6.67
C THR A 141 -16.22 -0.94 8.16
N GLY A 142 -15.23 -0.34 8.83
CA GLY A 142 -15.34 0.01 10.25
C GLY A 142 -16.50 0.95 10.52
N LEU A 143 -16.67 2.01 9.71
CA LEU A 143 -17.81 2.93 9.79
C LEU A 143 -19.14 2.19 9.60
N ALA A 144 -19.23 1.31 8.60
CA ALA A 144 -20.43 0.50 8.36
C ALA A 144 -20.77 -0.44 9.54
N LEU A 145 -19.75 -0.89 10.27
CA LEU A 145 -19.89 -1.77 11.45
C LEU A 145 -20.00 -0.99 12.78
N GLY A 146 -20.07 0.34 12.73
CA GLY A 146 -20.36 1.19 13.90
C GLY A 146 -19.17 1.88 14.56
N ALA A 147 -18.01 1.94 13.90
CA ALA A 147 -16.89 2.76 14.35
C ALA A 147 -17.26 4.26 14.31
N LYS A 148 -16.78 5.03 15.29
CA LYS A 148 -17.10 6.44 15.46
C LYS A 148 -15.87 7.28 15.19
N LEU A 149 -15.65 7.61 13.91
CA LEU A 149 -14.52 8.46 13.50
C LEU A 149 -14.89 9.94 13.61
N GLU A 150 -14.11 10.69 14.39
CA GLU A 150 -14.18 12.15 14.43
C GLU A 150 -13.33 12.74 13.31
N VAL A 151 -13.97 13.00 12.15
CA VAL A 151 -13.27 13.57 10.99
C VAL A 151 -13.24 15.10 11.12
N SER A 152 -12.07 15.63 11.41
CA SER A 152 -11.74 17.05 11.41
C SER A 152 -10.55 17.35 10.49
N PHE A 153 -10.37 18.62 10.10
CA PHE A 153 -9.19 19.03 9.33
C PHE A 153 -7.87 18.64 10.02
N SER A 154 -7.80 18.80 11.35
CA SER A 154 -6.64 18.38 12.14
C SER A 154 -6.40 16.87 12.08
N SER A 155 -7.46 16.06 12.14
CA SER A 155 -7.33 14.60 12.02
C SER A 155 -6.87 14.16 10.63
N ALA A 156 -7.30 14.86 9.57
CA ALA A 156 -6.89 14.59 8.19
C ALA A 156 -5.40 14.90 7.99
N ILE A 157 -4.92 16.03 8.53
CA ILE A 157 -3.49 16.36 8.53
C ILE A 157 -2.71 15.32 9.33
N ALA A 158 -3.18 14.95 10.52
CA ALA A 158 -2.51 13.93 11.34
C ALA A 158 -2.41 12.59 10.59
N ALA A 159 -3.49 12.15 9.93
CA ALA A 159 -3.48 10.94 9.11
C ALA A 159 -2.47 11.01 7.95
N ALA A 160 -2.41 12.15 7.25
CA ALA A 160 -1.45 12.36 6.15
C ALA A 160 0.00 12.34 6.65
N VAL A 161 0.29 13.04 7.75
CA VAL A 161 1.62 13.09 8.37
C VAL A 161 2.01 11.71 8.90
N LEU A 162 1.13 11.01 9.61
CA LEU A 162 1.38 9.65 10.10
C LEU A 162 1.65 8.69 8.95
N SER A 163 0.86 8.74 7.88
CA SER A 163 1.08 7.90 6.69
C SER A 163 2.48 8.16 6.10
N LEU A 164 2.86 9.42 5.92
CA LEU A 164 4.18 9.79 5.42
C LEU A 164 5.30 9.30 6.34
N LEU A 165 5.16 9.48 7.65
CA LEU A 165 6.14 9.01 8.63
C LEU A 165 6.27 7.49 8.61
N LEU A 166 5.16 6.74 8.51
CA LEU A 166 5.17 5.29 8.42
C LEU A 166 5.90 4.83 7.15
N ILE A 167 5.61 5.45 6.00
CA ILE A 167 6.27 5.16 4.73
C ILE A 167 7.78 5.38 4.86
N VAL A 168 8.20 6.57 5.30
CA VAL A 168 9.63 6.94 5.35
C VAL A 168 10.38 6.07 6.36
N SER A 169 9.80 5.83 7.53
CA SER A 169 10.46 5.06 8.59
C SER A 169 10.65 3.59 8.22
N HIS A 170 9.68 2.97 7.53
CA HIS A 170 9.72 1.53 7.24
C HIS A 170 10.29 1.20 5.85
N SER A 171 10.35 2.16 4.92
CA SER A 171 10.97 1.94 3.59
C SER A 171 12.45 1.58 3.69
N THR A 172 13.14 2.03 4.74
CA THR A 172 14.56 1.67 5.00
C THR A 172 14.71 0.17 5.27
N ILE A 173 13.80 -0.41 6.04
CA ILE A 173 13.75 -1.85 6.32
C ILE A 173 13.50 -2.61 5.02
N GLY A 174 12.57 -2.13 4.19
CA GLY A 174 12.29 -2.75 2.89
C GLY A 174 13.50 -2.79 1.96
N VAL A 175 14.23 -1.67 1.86
CA VAL A 175 15.48 -1.59 1.09
C VAL A 175 16.56 -2.52 1.65
N LEU A 176 16.69 -2.62 2.98
CA LEU A 176 17.69 -3.49 3.62
C LEU A 176 17.38 -4.99 3.47
N SER A 177 16.11 -5.35 3.26
CA SER A 177 15.65 -6.73 3.14
C SER A 177 15.67 -7.29 1.71
N ALA A 178 15.82 -6.40 0.71
CA ALA A 178 15.89 -6.75 -0.70
C ALA A 178 17.30 -7.18 -1.11
#